data_AF-A0A7J4RJ46-F1
#
_entry.id   AF-A0A7J4RJ46-F1
#
_cell.length_a   1.000
_cell.length_b   1.000
_cell.length_c   1.000
_cell.angle_alpha   90.00
_cell.angle_beta   90.00
_cell.angle_gamma   90.00
#
_symmetry.space_group_name_H-M   'P 1'
#
loop_
_entity.id
_entity.type
_entity.pdbx_description
1 polymer ?
#
loop_
_entity_poly.entity_id
_entity_poly.type
_entity_poly.pdbx_seq_one_letter_code
_entity_poly.pdbx_strand_id
1 'polypeptide(L)' 'YGGAYLAMSCKHLQSDYNVAWPTAELAVMGAEGAVNIIHRREINAVDDAQKEEVRQRLVDEYKAKF' A
#
# COMPACT_ATOMS: atom_id res chain seq x y z
N TYR A 1 7.71 4.63 -1.48
CA TYR A 1 7.30 3.23 -1.36
C TYR A 1 8.50 2.29 -1.30
N GLY A 2 8.50 1.33 -0.38
CA GLY A 2 9.38 0.15 -0.38
C GLY A 2 10.88 0.46 -0.49
N GLY A 3 11.58 -0.28 -1.35
CA GLY A 3 13.02 -0.12 -1.56
C GLY A 3 13.45 1.27 -2.02
N ALA A 4 12.60 1.98 -2.77
CA ALA A 4 12.88 3.36 -3.17
C ALA A 4 12.91 4.32 -1.97
N TYR A 5 12.06 4.10 -0.95
CA TYR A 5 12.17 4.85 0.30
C TYR A 5 13.53 4.61 0.96
N LEU A 6 13.99 3.35 1.00
CA LEU A 6 15.30 3.03 1.57
C LEU A 6 16.44 3.72 0.80
N ALA A 7 16.41 3.67 -0.53
CA ALA A 7 17.43 4.28 -1.38
C ALA A 7 17.47 5.82 -1.28
N MET A 8 16.34 6.47 -1.02
CA MET A 8 16.20 7.94 -0.96
C MET A 8 16.52 8.50 0.43
N SER A 9 17.69 8.13 0.99
CA SER A 9 18.21 8.65 2.26
C SER A 9 17.20 8.58 3.41
N CYS A 10 16.62 7.39 3.63
CA CYS A 10 15.71 7.18 4.74
C CYS A 10 16.41 7.30 6.10
N LYS A 11 15.61 7.36 7.17
CA LYS A 11 16.13 7.40 8.54
C LYS A 11 17.03 6.20 8.87
N HIS A 12 16.77 5.04 8.26
CA HIS A 12 17.55 3.82 8.50
C HIS A 12 18.95 3.88 7.87
N LEU A 13 19.16 4.77 6.89
CA LEU A 13 20.47 5.12 6.35
C LEU A 13 21.12 6.30 7.11
N GLN A 14 20.66 6.58 8.33
CA GLN A 14 21.22 7.60 9.21
C GLN A 14 21.08 9.03 8.70
N SER A 15 20.03 9.35 7.94
CA SER A 15 19.75 10.76 7.63
C SER A 15 19.51 11.58 8.90
N ASP A 16 20.11 12.76 8.96
CA ASP A 16 20.06 13.64 10.14
C ASP A 16 18.63 14.10 10.44
N TYR A 17 17.89 14.48 9.41
CA TYR A 17 16.54 15.01 9.52
C TYR A 17 15.62 14.47 8.42
N ASN A 18 14.40 14.03 8.80
CA ASN A 18 13.38 13.53 7.88
C ASN A 18 12.09 14.28 8.13
N VAL A 19 11.51 14.81 7.05
CA VAL A 19 10.23 15.50 7.08
C VAL A 19 9.29 14.89 6.07
N ALA A 20 8.01 14.86 6.43
CA ALA A 20 6.93 14.40 5.59
C ALA A 20 5.89 15.52 5.51
N TRP A 21 5.41 15.78 4.30
CA TRP A 21 4.30 16.69 4.09
C TRP A 21 2.99 15.99 4.51
N PRO A 22 1.89 16.71 4.80
CA PRO A 22 0.61 16.07 5.11
C PRO A 22 0.09 15.12 4.02
N THR A 23 0.55 15.31 2.78
CA THR A 23 0.22 14.48 1.62
C THR A 23 1.19 13.33 1.37
N ALA A 24 2.22 13.16 2.20
CA ALA A 24 3.24 12.13 1.99
C ALA A 24 2.74 10.75 2.41
N GLU A 25 2.86 9.77 1.51
CA GLU A 25 2.51 8.37 1.79
C GLU A 25 3.77 7.51 1.97
N LEU A 26 3.94 6.95 3.17
CA LEU A 26 5.08 6.08 3.54
C LEU A 26 4.60 4.64 3.69
N ALA A 27 4.65 3.87 2.59
CA ALA A 27 4.23 2.46 2.59
C ALA A 27 5.25 1.53 1.92
N VAL A 28 5.13 0.22 2.14
CA VAL A 28 5.98 -0.81 1.52
C VAL A 28 5.75 -0.89 0.00
N MET A 29 4.49 -0.75 -0.43
CA MET A 29 4.08 -0.72 -1.84
C MET A 29 2.75 0.04 -1.95
N GLY A 30 2.29 0.29 -3.18
CA GLY A 30 1.00 0.93 -3.41
C GLY A 30 -0.18 0.06 -2.95
N ALA A 31 -1.29 0.71 -2.61
CA ALA A 31 -2.50 0.07 -2.05
C ALA A 31 -2.99 -1.13 -2.87
N GLU A 32 -3.03 -1.03 -4.20
CA GLU A 32 -3.48 -2.13 -5.06
C GLU A 32 -2.61 -3.38 -4.94
N GLY A 33 -1.28 -3.19 -4.92
CA GLY A 33 -0.34 -4.29 -4.73
C GLY A 33 -0.46 -4.91 -3.34
N ALA A 34 -0.64 -4.07 -2.32
CA ALA A 34 -0.79 -4.51 -0.94
C ALA A 34 -2.07 -5.35 -0.76
N VAL A 35 -3.21 -4.87 -1.29
CA VAL A 35 -4.50 -5.57 -1.20
C VAL A 35 -4.46 -6.92 -1.91
N ASN A 36 -3.84 -7.00 -3.09
CA ASN A 36 -3.69 -8.26 -3.82
C ASN A 36 -2.91 -9.34 -3.05
N ILE A 37 -2.00 -8.93 -2.15
CA ILE A 37 -1.23 -9.86 -1.31
C ILE A 37 -2.00 -10.18 -0.02
N ILE A 38 -2.48 -9.16 0.69
CA ILE A 38 -3.13 -9.29 2.00
C ILE A 38 -4.46 -10.04 1.86
N HIS A 39 -5.28 -9.64 0.89
CA HIS A 39 -6.63 -10.16 0.67
C HIS A 39 -6.68 -11.22 -0.44
N ARG A 40 -5.54 -11.80 -0.82
CA ARG A 40 -5.46 -12.79 -1.91
C ARG A 40 -6.50 -13.90 -1.77
N ARG A 41 -6.71 -14.41 -0.55
CA ARG A 41 -7.66 -15.50 -0.31
C ARG A 41 -9.12 -15.06 -0.44
N GLU A 42 -9.43 -13.87 0.06
CA GLU A 42 -10.78 -13.28 0.00
C GLU A 42 -11.18 -12.98 -1.44
N ILE A 43 -10.29 -12.35 -2.21
CA ILE A 43 -10.53 -12.03 -3.62
C ILE A 43 -10.66 -13.32 -4.46
N ASN A 44 -9.94 -14.39 -4.12
CA ASN A 44 -10.05 -15.66 -4.85
C ASN A 44 -11.26 -16.51 -4.43
N ALA A 45 -11.94 -16.16 -3.34
CA ALA A 45 -13.12 -16.89 -2.86
C ALA A 45 -14.44 -16.42 -3.50
N VAL A 46 -14.43 -15.28 -4.20
CA VAL A 46 -15.60 -14.73 -4.90
C VAL A 46 -15.58 -15.07 -6.39
N ASP A 47 -16.76 -15.02 -7.03
CA ASP A 47 -16.90 -15.24 -8.47
C ASP A 47 -16.10 -14.21 -9.28
N ASP A 48 -15.58 -14.63 -10.45
CA ASP A 48 -14.75 -13.78 -11.30
C ASP A 48 -15.43 -12.46 -11.69
N ALA A 49 -16.76 -12.45 -11.83
CA ALA A 49 -17.54 -11.25 -12.12
C ALA A 49 -17.52 -10.20 -10.98
N GLN A 50 -17.25 -10.63 -9.75
CA GLN A 50 -17.27 -9.78 -8.54
C GLN A 50 -15.86 -9.45 -8.03
N LYS A 51 -14.81 -10.12 -8.52
CA LYS A 51 -13.43 -9.95 -8.04
C LYS A 51 -12.95 -8.51 -8.10
N GLU A 52 -13.23 -7.81 -9.19
CA GLU A 52 -12.75 -6.44 -9.37
C GLU A 52 -13.48 -5.45 -8.45
N GLU A 53 -14.78 -5.64 -8.23
CA GLU A 53 -15.55 -4.83 -7.28
C GLU A 53 -15.05 -5.01 -5.84
N VAL A 54 -14.84 -6.27 -5.42
CA VAL A 54 -14.31 -6.60 -4.09
C VAL A 54 -12.89 -6.05 -3.94
N ARG A 55 -12.03 -6.21 -4.96
CA ARG A 55 -10.67 -5.65 -4.97
C ARG A 55 -10.72 -4.14 -4.80
N GLN A 56 -11.55 -3.44 -5.57
CA GLN A 56 -11.65 -1.98 -5.52
C GLN A 56 -12.12 -1.49 -4.15
N ARG A 57 -13.15 -2.12 -3.58
CA ARG A 57 -13.63 -1.81 -2.22
C ARG A 57 -12.51 -1.95 -1.19
N LEU A 58 -11.77 -3.06 -1.23
CA LEU A 58 -10.66 -3.31 -0.31
C LEU A 58 -9.51 -2.31 -0.50
N VAL A 59 -9.25 -1.87 -1.75
CA VAL A 59 -8.26 -0.82 -2.04
C VAL A 59 -8.68 0.53 -1.45
N ASP A 60 -9.95 0.89 -1.59
CA ASP A 60 -10.46 2.15 -1.06
C ASP A 60 -10.48 2.16 0.47
N GLU A 61 -10.85 1.04 1.10
CA GLU A 61 -10.74 0.84 2.55
C GLU A 61 -9.28 0.94 3.02
N TYR A 62 -8.34 0.36 2.26
CA TYR A 62 -6.91 0.44 2.57
C TYR A 62 -6.41 1.89 2.52
N LYS A 63 -6.75 2.65 1.48
CA LYS A 63 -6.40 4.07 1.33
C LYS A 63 -7.09 4.99 2.34
N ALA A 64 -8.28 4.64 2.81
CA ALA A 64 -8.98 5.44 3.82
C ALA A 64 -8.36 5.26 5.21
N LYS A 65 -7.78 4.09 5.47
CA LYS A 65 -7.17 3.74 6.75
C LYS A 65 -5.72 4.21 6.88
N PHE A 66 -5.00 4.33 5.76
CA PHE A 66 -3.57 4.63 5.69
C PHE A 66 -3.28 5.77 4.71
#